data_AF-A0A1F9R7F4-F1
#
_entry.id   AF-A0A1F9R7F4-F1
#
_cell.length_a   1.000
_cell.length_b   1.000
_cell.length_c   1.000
_cell.angle_alpha   90.00
_cell.angle_beta   90.00
_cell.angle_gamma   90.00
#
_symmetry.space_group_name_H-M   'P 1'
#
loop_
_entity.id
_entity.type
_entity.pdbx_description
1 polymer ?
#
loop_
_entity_poly.entity_id
_entity_poly.type
_entity_poly.pdbx_seq_one_letter_code
_entity_poly.pdbx_strand_id
1 'polypeptide(L)'
;MKSEATPQKIEVTAAAAGVVRVRIPQGKGFFKVAVEKRHGESNSLFLEINGARKFEVGNDCDTCHFWFKMVQEPRLPTTRKIANLPKTIQLPRPVDESLVMELAPLLELMEKGEYLVFETSVNLAGPFDSEDEGSYFFQSEFMELWDIEDPKEEGLLSGWEHYEGQRPRVFRHGDTGVVEKQFDFVIPLVPRAALKEEYVKLYQQMIQNGDRPRVLMLGMYQRGIPESVKKGASKVLHSFMAGFLLDGHHKVAAYRRAGVPAKFLVILSPKASKYHLLKEESGKAQQRLEERLSTLKPV
;
A
#
# COMPACT_ATOMS: atom_id res chain seq x y z
N MET A 1 -2.17 33.44 31.58
CA MET A 1 -1.13 32.98 30.63
C MET A 1 -1.59 31.66 30.06
N LYS A 2 -1.98 31.61 28.78
CA LYS A 2 -2.16 30.32 28.09
C LYS A 2 -0.76 29.77 27.87
N SER A 3 -0.45 28.60 28.42
CA SER A 3 0.80 27.91 28.11
C SER A 3 0.85 27.70 26.61
N GLU A 4 1.81 28.31 25.93
CA GLU A 4 2.13 27.96 24.55
C GLU A 4 2.56 26.49 24.56
N ALA A 5 1.64 25.61 24.15
CA ALA A 5 1.93 24.20 24.01
C ALA A 5 3.03 24.10 22.95
N THR A 6 4.22 23.68 23.37
CA THR A 6 5.32 23.41 22.44
C THR A 6 4.82 22.42 21.40
N PRO A 7 4.93 22.73 20.09
CA PRO A 7 4.47 21.81 19.06
C PRO A 7 5.22 20.48 19.25
N GLN A 8 4.46 19.41 19.53
CA GLN A 8 5.04 18.08 19.66
C GLN A 8 5.62 17.69 18.30
N LYS A 9 6.91 17.38 18.28
CA LYS A 9 7.64 17.03 17.06
C LYS A 9 7.31 15.60 16.64
N ILE A 10 7.46 15.32 15.34
CA ILE A 10 7.43 13.95 14.82
C ILE A 10 8.51 13.13 15.55
N GLU A 11 8.12 11.99 16.12
CA GLU A 11 9.05 11.07 16.78
C GLU A 11 9.40 9.95 15.81
N VAL A 12 10.69 9.62 15.71
CA VAL A 12 11.20 8.62 14.78
C VAL A 12 11.98 7.57 15.57
N THR A 13 11.67 6.29 15.36
CA THR A 13 12.33 5.18 16.05
C THR A 13 12.55 4.02 15.08
N ALA A 14 13.63 3.27 15.27
CA ALA A 14 13.83 2.03 14.52
C ALA A 14 12.79 0.97 14.95
N ALA A 15 12.15 0.31 13.98
CA ALA A 15 11.19 -0.76 14.23
C ALA A 15 11.78 -2.14 13.90
N ALA A 16 12.32 -2.28 12.69
CA ALA A 16 13.05 -3.45 12.21
C ALA A 16 14.11 -3.01 11.19
N ALA A 17 14.91 -3.94 10.67
CA ALA A 17 15.99 -3.60 9.74
C ALA A 17 15.45 -2.96 8.44
N GLY A 18 15.64 -1.64 8.26
CA GLY A 18 15.11 -0.89 7.11
C GLY A 18 13.62 -0.50 7.24
N VAL A 19 13.06 -0.61 8.45
CA VAL A 19 11.69 -0.18 8.78
C VAL A 19 11.78 0.79 9.95
N VAL A 20 11.23 1.98 9.75
CA VAL A 20 11.24 3.06 10.73
C VAL A 20 9.82 3.32 11.20
N ARG A 21 9.59 3.40 12.51
CA ARG A 21 8.32 3.84 13.08
C ARG A 21 8.33 5.35 13.26
N VAL A 22 7.26 5.97 12.83
CA VAL A 22 7.05 7.42 12.85
C VAL A 22 5.77 7.71 13.62
N ARG A 23 5.86 8.50 14.68
CA ARG A 23 4.70 8.97 15.43
C ARG A 23 4.43 10.42 15.08
N ILE A 24 3.21 10.68 14.64
CA ILE A 24 2.70 12.00 14.27
C ILE A 24 1.75 12.45 15.38
N PRO A 25 2.22 13.31 16.31
CA PRO A 25 1.41 13.71 17.47
C PRO A 25 0.26 14.65 17.06
N GLN A 26 0.52 15.51 16.08
CA GLN A 26 -0.45 16.42 15.48
C GLN A 26 -0.35 16.28 13.96
N GLY A 27 -1.45 15.91 13.32
CA GLY A 27 -1.55 15.75 11.87
C GLY A 27 -2.78 16.49 11.36
N LYS A 28 -2.67 17.09 10.17
CA LYS A 28 -3.76 17.87 9.56
C LYS A 28 -4.91 16.98 9.07
N GLY A 29 -4.69 15.67 8.94
CA GLY A 29 -5.72 14.74 8.47
C GLY A 29 -6.16 14.99 7.03
N PHE A 30 -5.32 15.64 6.22
CA PHE A 30 -5.55 15.83 4.80
C PHE A 30 -5.53 14.47 4.07
N PHE A 31 -4.56 13.61 4.39
CA PHE A 31 -4.59 12.19 4.03
C PHE A 31 -4.98 11.38 5.26
N LYS A 32 -6.07 10.63 5.16
CA LYS A 32 -6.61 9.85 6.27
C LYS A 32 -7.09 8.50 5.77
N VAL A 33 -6.88 7.47 6.57
CA VAL A 33 -7.56 6.19 6.39
C VAL A 33 -8.66 6.07 7.44
N ALA A 34 -9.91 6.21 7.00
CA ALA A 34 -11.06 5.95 7.85
C ALA A 34 -11.40 4.47 7.84
N VAL A 35 -11.76 3.94 9.00
CA VAL A 35 -12.18 2.54 9.16
C VAL A 35 -13.64 2.56 9.54
N GLU A 36 -14.48 2.00 8.69
CA GLU A 36 -15.89 1.78 8.98
C GLU A 36 -16.07 0.32 9.39
N LYS A 37 -16.42 0.11 10.65
CA LYS A 37 -16.73 -1.22 11.18
C LYS A 37 -18.24 -1.41 11.15
N ARG A 38 -18.69 -2.48 10.53
CA ARG A 38 -20.09 -2.88 10.50
C ARG A 38 -20.22 -4.24 11.17
N HIS A 39 -21.22 -4.41 12.01
CA HIS A 39 -21.38 -5.62 12.78
C HIS A 39 -21.89 -6.75 11.88
N GLY A 40 -21.11 -7.82 11.73
CA GLY A 40 -21.45 -8.94 10.85
C GLY A 40 -21.18 -8.69 9.37
N GLU A 41 -20.54 -7.57 9.02
CA GLU A 41 -20.08 -7.26 7.67
C GLU A 41 -18.56 -7.02 7.70
N SER A 42 -17.94 -7.11 6.53
CA SER A 42 -16.54 -6.77 6.34
C SER A 42 -16.24 -5.31 6.71
N ASN A 43 -15.03 -5.05 7.21
CA ASN A 43 -14.59 -3.67 7.44
C ASN A 43 -14.25 -3.00 6.11
N SER A 44 -14.76 -1.78 5.91
CA SER A 44 -14.37 -0.92 4.81
C SER A 44 -13.31 0.08 5.28
N LEU A 45 -12.19 0.13 4.57
CA LEU A 45 -11.15 1.13 4.74
C LEU A 45 -11.32 2.19 3.66
N PHE A 46 -11.47 3.45 4.04
CA PHE A 46 -11.60 4.54 3.09
C PHE A 46 -10.35 5.39 3.07
N LEU A 47 -9.75 5.59 1.89
CA LEU A 47 -8.84 6.71 1.70
C LEU A 47 -9.66 7.99 1.61
N GLU A 48 -9.51 8.83 2.63
CA GLU A 48 -10.04 10.18 2.67
C GLU A 48 -8.94 11.17 2.27
N ILE A 49 -9.27 12.05 1.32
CA ILE A 49 -8.42 13.17 0.91
C ILE A 49 -9.21 14.45 1.14
N ASN A 50 -8.67 15.33 1.99
CA ASN A 50 -9.30 16.61 2.36
C ASN A 50 -10.74 16.43 2.87
N GLY A 51 -10.97 15.41 3.70
CA GLY A 51 -12.28 15.10 4.29
C GLY A 51 -13.27 14.38 3.37
N ALA A 52 -12.93 14.11 2.11
CA ALA A 52 -13.79 13.37 1.19
C ALA A 52 -13.26 11.94 0.95
N ARG A 53 -14.14 10.93 1.04
CA ARG A 53 -13.83 9.54 0.69
C ARG A 53 -13.58 9.44 -0.81
N LYS A 54 -12.40 8.96 -1.21
CA LYS A 54 -12.01 8.80 -2.62
C LYS A 54 -12.03 7.35 -3.05
N PHE A 55 -11.47 6.50 -2.20
CA PHE A 55 -11.42 5.08 -2.43
C PHE A 55 -11.92 4.34 -1.20
N GLU A 56 -12.56 3.23 -1.45
CA GLU A 56 -12.82 2.18 -0.49
C GLU A 56 -11.89 1.02 -0.82
N VAL A 57 -11.33 0.40 0.20
CA VAL A 57 -10.57 -0.84 0.13
C VAL A 57 -11.15 -1.71 1.21
N GLY A 58 -11.58 -2.91 0.85
CA GLY A 58 -12.03 -3.85 1.85
C GLY A 58 -11.20 -5.11 1.86
N ASN A 59 -11.15 -5.68 3.05
CA ASN A 59 -10.66 -7.03 3.26
C ASN A 59 -11.57 -7.65 4.31
N ASP A 60 -12.30 -8.65 3.88
CA ASP A 60 -13.36 -9.29 4.65
C ASP A 60 -12.81 -9.93 5.94
N CYS A 61 -13.60 -9.87 7.01
CA CYS A 61 -13.18 -10.36 8.32
C CYS A 61 -13.13 -11.89 8.27
N ASP A 62 -11.94 -12.44 8.49
CA ASP A 62 -11.67 -13.88 8.43
C ASP A 62 -11.68 -14.49 7.01
N THR A 63 -11.49 -13.68 5.98
CA THR A 63 -11.21 -14.17 4.62
C THR A 63 -10.02 -13.43 4.00
N CYS A 64 -9.50 -13.94 2.89
CA CYS A 64 -8.47 -13.27 2.09
C CYS A 64 -9.08 -12.54 0.89
N HIS A 65 -10.34 -12.11 0.97
CA HIS A 65 -10.99 -11.40 -0.12
C HIS A 65 -10.52 -9.94 -0.12
N PHE A 66 -9.89 -9.47 -1.21
CA PHE A 66 -9.49 -8.07 -1.39
C PHE A 66 -10.35 -7.42 -2.48
N TRP A 67 -10.79 -6.18 -2.25
CA TRP A 67 -11.40 -5.33 -3.28
C TRP A 67 -10.99 -3.88 -3.10
N PHE A 68 -11.14 -3.09 -4.15
CA PHE A 68 -11.10 -1.64 -4.04
C PHE A 68 -12.16 -1.00 -4.93
N LYS A 69 -12.74 0.11 -4.48
CA LYS A 69 -13.77 0.89 -5.18
C LYS A 69 -13.35 2.34 -5.25
N MET A 70 -13.45 2.98 -6.41
CA MET A 70 -13.44 4.43 -6.47
C MET A 70 -14.82 4.92 -6.05
N VAL A 71 -14.89 5.56 -4.89
CA VAL A 71 -16.11 6.19 -4.36
C VAL A 71 -16.32 7.55 -5.01
N GLN A 72 -15.22 8.29 -5.18
CA GLN A 72 -15.21 9.59 -5.85
C GLN A 72 -13.86 9.78 -6.52
N GLU A 73 -13.85 10.31 -7.74
CA GLU A 73 -12.60 10.67 -8.41
C GLU A 73 -11.71 11.50 -7.47
N PRO A 74 -10.42 11.15 -7.33
CA PRO A 74 -9.46 11.86 -6.50
C PRO A 74 -9.00 13.16 -7.19
N ARG A 75 -9.94 13.99 -7.65
CA ARG A 75 -9.63 15.34 -8.17
C ARG A 75 -9.01 16.16 -7.06
N LEU A 76 -7.69 16.29 -7.10
CA LEU A 76 -6.96 17.21 -6.23
C LEU A 76 -7.21 18.64 -6.75
N PRO A 77 -7.40 19.64 -5.86
CA PRO A 77 -7.57 21.03 -6.29
C PRO A 77 -6.40 21.45 -7.18
N THR A 78 -6.69 21.71 -8.45
CA THR A 78 -5.73 21.75 -9.57
C THR A 78 -4.78 22.95 -9.58
N THR A 79 -4.72 23.75 -8.51
CA THR A 79 -3.99 25.03 -8.51
C THR A 79 -2.84 25.12 -7.49
N ARG A 80 -2.64 24.13 -6.61
CA ARG A 80 -1.54 24.18 -5.62
C ARG A 80 -0.85 22.84 -5.40
N LYS A 81 0.48 22.85 -5.41
CA LYS A 81 1.29 21.77 -4.85
C LYS A 81 0.89 21.55 -3.39
N ILE A 82 0.51 20.32 -3.05
CA ILE A 82 0.02 19.96 -1.71
C ILE A 82 1.16 19.96 -0.68
N ALA A 83 2.31 19.41 -1.06
CA ALA A 83 3.54 19.43 -0.29
C ALA A 83 4.74 19.64 -1.22
N ASN A 84 5.77 20.34 -0.73
CA ASN A 84 7.06 20.45 -1.41
C ASN A 84 8.02 19.46 -0.76
N LEU A 85 8.24 18.33 -1.42
CA LEU A 85 9.21 17.33 -1.01
C LEU A 85 10.57 17.60 -1.67
N PRO A 86 11.68 17.50 -0.93
CA PRO A 86 13.01 17.65 -1.52
C PRO A 86 13.28 16.53 -2.55
N LYS A 87 14.06 16.86 -3.60
CA LYS A 87 14.41 15.90 -4.66
C LYS A 87 15.21 14.70 -4.14
N THR A 88 15.88 14.84 -2.99
CA THR A 88 16.67 13.81 -2.32
C THR A 88 15.84 12.59 -1.93
N ILE A 89 14.54 12.74 -1.65
CA ILE A 89 13.62 11.61 -1.40
C ILE A 89 13.55 10.68 -2.61
N GLN A 90 13.82 11.18 -3.82
CA GLN A 90 13.79 10.37 -5.03
C GLN A 90 15.06 9.52 -5.20
N LEU A 91 16.15 9.84 -4.49
CA LEU A 91 17.43 9.18 -4.63
C LEU A 91 17.47 7.89 -3.78
N PRO A 92 18.13 6.82 -4.27
CA PRO A 92 18.34 5.61 -3.48
C PRO A 92 19.28 5.87 -2.30
N ARG A 93 18.76 5.81 -1.07
CA ARG A 93 19.50 5.85 0.21
C ARG A 93 18.73 5.13 1.34
N PRO A 94 19.37 4.57 2.37
CA PRO A 94 18.65 3.87 3.44
C PRO A 94 17.47 4.66 4.03
N VAL A 95 16.40 3.97 4.41
CA VAL A 95 15.30 4.55 5.18
C VAL A 95 15.79 4.77 6.61
N ASP A 96 16.23 5.98 6.88
CA ASP A 96 16.75 6.45 8.16
C ASP A 96 15.94 7.64 8.69
N GLU A 97 16.27 8.11 9.89
CA GLU A 97 15.62 9.27 10.49
C GLU A 97 15.73 10.53 9.63
N SER A 98 16.87 10.74 8.97
CA SER A 98 17.09 11.89 8.10
C SER A 98 16.13 11.90 6.91
N LEU A 99 15.92 10.76 6.24
CA LEU A 99 14.95 10.63 5.15
C LEU A 99 13.52 10.86 5.67
N VAL A 100 13.18 10.34 6.84
CA VAL A 100 11.85 10.55 7.45
C VAL A 100 11.62 12.04 7.74
N MET A 101 12.63 12.76 8.22
CA MET A 101 12.51 14.20 8.44
C MET A 101 12.38 14.99 7.14
N GLU A 102 12.95 14.53 6.04
CA GLU A 102 12.69 15.09 4.70
C GLU A 102 11.22 14.89 4.25
N LEU A 103 10.57 13.81 4.71
CA LEU A 103 9.14 13.55 4.48
C LEU A 103 8.21 14.35 5.40
N ALA A 104 8.73 15.09 6.39
CA ALA A 104 7.92 15.81 7.38
C ALA A 104 6.78 16.67 6.77
N PRO A 105 6.98 17.43 5.67
CA PRO A 105 5.91 18.22 5.07
C PRO A 105 4.72 17.37 4.60
N LEU A 106 4.96 16.12 4.19
CA LEU A 106 3.90 15.17 3.86
C LEU A 106 3.34 14.48 5.11
N LEU A 107 4.20 14.07 6.04
CA LEU A 107 3.77 13.42 7.29
C LEU A 107 2.82 14.33 8.08
N GLU A 108 3.08 15.63 8.16
CA GLU A 108 2.18 16.61 8.78
C GLU A 108 0.79 16.70 8.13
N LEU A 109 0.65 16.29 6.87
CA LEU A 109 -0.64 16.21 6.17
C LEU A 109 -1.42 14.95 6.53
N MET A 110 -0.78 13.95 7.12
CA MET A 110 -1.44 12.70 7.52
C MET A 110 -2.35 12.93 8.74
N GLU A 111 -3.23 11.97 9.04
CA GLU A 111 -3.91 11.91 10.34
C GLU A 111 -2.88 11.69 11.46
N LYS A 112 -3.14 12.24 12.66
CA LYS A 112 -2.39 11.88 13.86
C LYS A 112 -2.34 10.35 14.04
N GLY A 113 -1.22 9.82 14.48
CA GLY A 113 -1.07 8.38 14.69
C GLY A 113 0.35 7.89 14.45
N GLU A 114 0.49 6.58 14.42
CA GLU A 114 1.75 5.91 14.11
C GLU A 114 1.74 5.41 12.67
N TYR A 115 2.90 5.45 12.03
CA TYR A 115 3.14 4.99 10.68
C TYR A 115 4.44 4.19 10.62
N LEU A 116 4.53 3.26 9.67
CA LEU A 116 5.76 2.54 9.37
C LEU A 116 6.28 3.02 8.01
N VAL A 117 7.53 3.46 7.96
CA VAL A 117 8.19 3.88 6.73
C VAL A 117 9.24 2.86 6.35
N PHE A 118 9.16 2.34 5.13
CA PHE A 118 10.09 1.34 4.62
C PHE A 118 10.14 1.40 3.09
N GLU A 119 11.05 0.63 2.51
CA GLU A 119 11.17 0.48 1.07
C GLU A 119 10.88 -0.93 0.58
N THR A 120 10.27 -1.00 -0.59
CA THR A 120 10.02 -2.25 -1.30
C THR A 120 10.20 -2.08 -2.81
N SER A 121 10.22 -3.20 -3.53
CA SER A 121 10.24 -3.21 -4.99
C SER A 121 9.24 -4.19 -5.55
N VAL A 122 8.43 -3.75 -6.51
CA VAL A 122 7.38 -4.58 -7.13
C VAL A 122 7.62 -4.63 -8.64
N ASN A 123 7.65 -5.84 -9.19
CA ASN A 123 7.55 -6.03 -10.64
C ASN A 123 6.11 -5.85 -11.06
N LEU A 124 5.79 -4.78 -11.77
CA LEU A 124 4.41 -4.40 -12.03
C LEU A 124 3.85 -5.03 -13.31
N ALA A 125 2.60 -5.45 -13.24
CA ALA A 125 1.68 -5.67 -14.35
C ALA A 125 0.66 -4.50 -14.40
N GLY A 126 -0.13 -4.43 -15.48
CA GLY A 126 -1.06 -3.33 -15.71
C GLY A 126 -0.42 -2.07 -16.34
N PRO A 127 -1.09 -0.90 -16.25
CA PRO A 127 -2.32 -0.69 -15.48
C PRO A 127 -3.49 -1.51 -16.04
N PHE A 128 -4.33 -2.03 -15.15
CA PHE A 128 -5.53 -2.79 -15.46
C PHE A 128 -6.76 -1.92 -15.24
N ASP A 129 -7.80 -2.15 -16.03
CA ASP A 129 -9.11 -1.53 -15.88
C ASP A 129 -10.09 -2.58 -15.30
N SER A 130 -11.32 -2.19 -14.97
CA SER A 130 -12.31 -3.09 -14.36
C SER A 130 -12.71 -4.28 -15.24
N GLU A 131 -12.43 -4.22 -16.54
CA GLU A 131 -12.78 -5.27 -17.51
C GLU A 131 -11.56 -6.08 -17.97
N ASP A 132 -10.38 -5.85 -17.39
CA ASP A 132 -9.16 -6.51 -17.83
C ASP A 132 -9.02 -7.90 -17.19
N GLU A 133 -9.35 -8.94 -17.97
CA GLU A 133 -9.24 -10.35 -17.58
C GLU A 133 -7.80 -10.80 -17.25
N GLY A 134 -6.79 -9.99 -17.56
CA GLY A 134 -5.41 -10.22 -17.15
C GLY A 134 -5.12 -9.88 -15.68
N SER A 135 -6.05 -9.25 -14.97
CA SER A 135 -5.88 -8.83 -13.57
C SER A 135 -6.11 -9.98 -12.57
N TYR A 136 -5.59 -9.82 -11.35
CA TYR A 136 -5.78 -10.74 -10.23
C TYR A 136 -7.24 -11.15 -10.02
N PHE A 137 -8.17 -10.23 -10.24
CA PHE A 137 -9.58 -10.41 -9.97
C PHE A 137 -10.26 -11.43 -10.90
N PHE A 138 -9.64 -11.74 -12.04
CA PHE A 138 -10.11 -12.75 -12.99
C PHE A 138 -9.26 -14.05 -12.95
N GLN A 139 -8.34 -14.17 -12.00
CA GLN A 139 -7.55 -15.40 -11.85
C GLN A 139 -8.41 -16.52 -11.25
N SER A 140 -8.28 -17.73 -11.79
CA SER A 140 -9.07 -18.88 -11.33
C SER A 140 -8.85 -19.20 -9.85
N GLU A 141 -7.63 -19.05 -9.32
CA GLU A 141 -7.38 -19.25 -7.88
C GLU A 141 -8.15 -18.25 -7.01
N PHE A 142 -8.38 -17.02 -7.50
CA PHE A 142 -9.20 -16.04 -6.80
C PHE A 142 -10.68 -16.40 -6.93
N MET A 143 -11.15 -16.65 -8.15
CA MET A 143 -12.56 -16.96 -8.41
C MET A 143 -13.01 -18.26 -7.73
N GLU A 144 -12.23 -19.33 -7.82
CA GLU A 144 -12.53 -20.63 -7.19
C GLU A 144 -12.49 -20.56 -5.66
N LEU A 145 -11.54 -19.82 -5.09
CA LEU A 145 -11.40 -19.74 -3.63
C LEU A 145 -12.54 -18.95 -3.00
N TRP A 146 -13.22 -18.11 -3.78
CA TRP A 146 -14.30 -17.23 -3.33
C TRP A 146 -15.67 -17.53 -3.96
N ASP A 147 -15.76 -18.56 -4.80
CA ASP A 147 -16.98 -18.90 -5.55
C ASP A 147 -17.54 -17.71 -6.35
N ILE A 148 -16.62 -16.90 -6.90
CA ILE A 148 -16.97 -15.70 -7.68
C ILE A 148 -17.26 -16.12 -9.11
N GLU A 149 -18.48 -15.88 -9.57
CA GLU A 149 -18.87 -16.09 -10.97
C GLU A 149 -18.47 -14.88 -11.84
N ASP A 150 -18.72 -13.66 -11.34
CA ASP A 150 -18.35 -12.40 -12.01
C ASP A 150 -17.91 -11.33 -10.99
N PRO A 151 -16.60 -10.96 -10.97
CA PRO A 151 -16.08 -9.94 -10.06
C PRO A 151 -16.76 -8.56 -10.17
N LYS A 152 -17.36 -8.25 -11.33
CA LYS A 152 -18.04 -6.99 -11.57
C LYS A 152 -19.43 -6.96 -10.94
N GLU A 153 -20.22 -8.00 -11.14
CA GLU A 153 -21.55 -8.13 -10.53
C GLU A 153 -21.47 -8.21 -9.01
N GLU A 154 -20.38 -8.79 -8.47
CA GLU A 154 -20.10 -8.80 -7.03
C GLU A 154 -19.52 -7.50 -6.50
N GLY A 155 -19.26 -6.52 -7.38
CA GLY A 155 -18.73 -5.22 -7.02
C GLY A 155 -17.35 -5.32 -6.37
N LEU A 156 -16.47 -6.16 -6.87
CA LEU A 156 -15.10 -6.31 -6.36
C LEU A 156 -14.11 -5.38 -7.05
N LEU A 157 -14.47 -4.95 -8.26
CA LEU A 157 -13.67 -4.11 -9.11
C LEU A 157 -14.14 -2.66 -9.09
N SER A 158 -13.15 -1.79 -9.04
CA SER A 158 -13.33 -0.37 -9.24
C SER A 158 -13.20 -0.07 -10.73
N GLY A 159 -14.05 0.81 -11.27
CA GLY A 159 -13.84 1.42 -12.60
C GLY A 159 -12.64 2.37 -12.68
N TRP A 160 -11.67 2.24 -11.78
CA TRP A 160 -10.44 3.01 -11.69
C TRP A 160 -9.24 2.08 -11.81
N GLU A 161 -8.26 2.53 -12.56
CA GLU A 161 -7.10 1.71 -12.90
C GLU A 161 -6.21 1.41 -11.69
N HIS A 162 -5.51 0.27 -11.76
CA HIS A 162 -4.52 -0.15 -10.78
C HIS A 162 -3.37 -0.92 -11.43
N TYR A 163 -2.26 -1.03 -10.71
CA TYR A 163 -1.17 -1.95 -11.06
C TYR A 163 -1.11 -3.07 -10.04
N GLU A 164 -0.60 -4.22 -10.47
CA GLU A 164 -0.45 -5.41 -9.63
C GLU A 164 0.99 -5.91 -9.67
N GLY A 165 1.41 -6.64 -8.64
CA GLY A 165 2.61 -7.46 -8.74
C GLY A 165 2.43 -8.57 -9.79
N GLN A 166 3.34 -8.69 -10.74
CA GLN A 166 3.31 -9.73 -11.79
C GLN A 166 3.20 -11.15 -11.22
N ARG A 167 3.74 -11.36 -10.02
CA ARG A 167 3.67 -12.61 -9.27
C ARG A 167 3.54 -12.29 -7.78
N PRO A 168 2.78 -13.10 -7.02
CA PRO A 168 2.76 -12.95 -5.58
C PRO A 168 4.13 -13.28 -4.96
N ARG A 169 4.46 -12.63 -3.85
CA ARG A 169 5.59 -13.03 -3.02
C ARG A 169 5.19 -14.24 -2.20
N VAL A 170 6.07 -15.25 -2.18
CA VAL A 170 5.77 -16.52 -1.51
C VAL A 170 6.54 -16.62 -0.20
N PHE A 171 5.81 -16.78 0.91
CA PHE A 171 6.38 -17.03 2.23
C PHE A 171 5.95 -18.41 2.72
N ARG A 172 6.92 -19.24 3.09
CA ARG A 172 6.66 -20.62 3.55
C ARG A 172 6.81 -20.67 5.07
N HIS A 173 5.74 -21.04 5.74
CA HIS A 173 5.68 -21.16 7.20
C HIS A 173 5.95 -22.62 7.58
N GLY A 174 7.22 -22.94 7.82
CA GLY A 174 7.71 -24.32 7.97
C GLY A 174 6.96 -25.14 9.03
N ASP A 175 6.71 -24.54 10.19
CA ASP A 175 6.08 -25.23 11.32
C ASP A 175 4.61 -25.63 11.05
N THR A 176 3.93 -24.91 10.15
CA THR A 176 2.50 -25.10 9.86
C THR A 176 2.25 -25.78 8.51
N GLY A 177 3.27 -25.77 7.64
CA GLY A 177 3.17 -26.13 6.23
C GLY A 177 2.39 -25.11 5.38
N VAL A 178 1.98 -23.97 5.94
CA VAL A 178 1.21 -22.95 5.21
C VAL A 178 2.12 -22.19 4.25
N VAL A 179 1.65 -22.02 3.03
CA VAL A 179 2.25 -21.18 2.00
C VAL A 179 1.43 -19.90 1.89
N GLU A 180 2.01 -18.78 2.28
CA GLU A 180 1.42 -17.45 2.14
C GLU A 180 1.83 -16.83 0.79
N LYS A 181 0.85 -16.47 -0.04
CA LYS A 181 1.00 -15.70 -1.27
C LYS A 181 0.59 -14.25 -0.99
N GLN A 182 1.56 -13.35 -0.94
CA GLN A 182 1.30 -11.92 -0.81
C GLN A 182 1.14 -11.29 -2.20
N PHE A 183 -0.01 -10.70 -2.46
CA PHE A 183 -0.28 -9.92 -3.67
C PHE A 183 -0.04 -8.43 -3.39
N ASP A 184 0.55 -7.74 -4.36
CA ASP A 184 0.88 -6.31 -4.26
C ASP A 184 -0.05 -5.51 -5.20
N PHE A 185 -0.74 -4.50 -4.67
CA PHE A 185 -1.65 -3.62 -5.41
C PHE A 185 -1.21 -2.16 -5.28
N VAL A 186 -1.15 -1.45 -6.41
CA VAL A 186 -0.76 -0.04 -6.48
C VAL A 186 -1.86 0.74 -7.18
N ILE A 187 -2.51 1.63 -6.43
CA ILE A 187 -3.67 2.40 -6.88
C ILE A 187 -3.23 3.86 -7.15
N PRO A 188 -3.09 4.28 -8.43
CA PRO A 188 -2.69 5.64 -8.76
C PRO A 188 -3.78 6.65 -8.42
N LEU A 189 -3.44 7.76 -7.76
CA LEU A 189 -4.37 8.90 -7.61
C LEU A 189 -4.54 9.74 -8.89
N VAL A 190 -3.71 9.53 -9.90
CA VAL A 190 -3.75 10.23 -11.20
C VAL A 190 -3.79 9.16 -12.29
N PRO A 191 -4.83 9.15 -13.15
CA PRO A 191 -4.98 8.09 -14.14
C PRO A 191 -3.96 8.24 -15.27
N ARG A 192 -3.65 7.14 -15.96
CA ARG A 192 -2.67 7.08 -17.05
C ARG A 192 -2.92 8.11 -18.13
N ALA A 193 -4.19 8.38 -18.44
CA ALA A 193 -4.61 9.33 -19.47
C ALA A 193 -4.20 10.77 -19.14
N ALA A 194 -3.97 11.10 -17.86
CA ALA A 194 -3.50 12.41 -17.42
C ALA A 194 -1.96 12.49 -17.34
N LEU A 195 -1.24 11.38 -17.57
CA LEU A 195 0.22 11.37 -17.54
C LEU A 195 0.79 11.93 -18.84
N LYS A 196 1.56 13.02 -18.70
CA LYS A 196 2.38 13.55 -19.79
C LYS A 196 3.45 12.55 -20.23
N GLU A 197 3.34 12.11 -21.47
CA GLU A 197 4.22 11.11 -22.10
C GLU A 197 5.71 11.51 -22.08
N GLU A 198 6.03 12.80 -22.21
CA GLU A 198 7.40 13.33 -22.15
C GLU A 198 8.12 12.95 -20.84
N TYR A 199 7.42 13.02 -19.70
CA TYR A 199 7.99 12.66 -18.39
C TYR A 199 8.10 11.15 -18.21
N VAL A 200 7.14 10.39 -18.74
CA VAL A 200 7.23 8.92 -18.71
C VAL A 200 8.48 8.45 -19.47
N LYS A 201 8.71 8.98 -20.68
CA LYS A 201 9.90 8.66 -21.48
C LYS A 201 11.20 9.08 -20.80
N LEU A 202 11.23 10.28 -20.22
CA LEU A 202 12.41 10.76 -19.46
C LEU A 202 12.76 9.79 -18.33
N TYR A 203 11.80 9.46 -17.47
CA TYR A 203 12.05 8.52 -16.37
C TYR A 203 12.37 7.11 -16.87
N GLN A 204 11.76 6.68 -17.98
CA GLN A 204 12.05 5.37 -18.57
C GLN A 204 13.52 5.29 -18.99
N GLN A 205 14.04 6.33 -19.64
CA GLN A 205 15.45 6.39 -20.04
C GLN A 205 16.39 6.41 -18.83
N MET A 206 16.08 7.21 -17.80
CA MET A 206 16.83 7.21 -16.54
C MET A 206 16.87 5.81 -15.92
N ILE A 207 15.73 5.13 -15.84
CA ILE A 207 15.59 3.79 -15.26
C ILE A 207 16.37 2.75 -16.07
N GLN A 208 16.29 2.81 -17.40
CA GLN A 208 17.05 1.94 -18.31
C GLN A 208 18.56 2.15 -18.15
N ASN A 209 19.01 3.37 -17.85
CA ASN A 209 20.40 3.70 -17.58
C ASN A 209 20.87 3.33 -16.15
N GLY A 210 19.99 2.74 -15.33
CA GLY A 210 20.34 2.25 -14.00
C GLY A 210 19.79 3.08 -12.84
N ASP A 211 19.21 4.26 -13.10
CA ASP A 211 18.59 5.05 -12.03
C ASP A 211 17.40 4.31 -11.42
N ARG A 212 17.18 4.54 -10.12
CA ARG A 212 16.08 3.91 -9.37
C ARG A 212 15.29 4.97 -8.60
N PRO A 213 14.64 5.93 -9.31
CA PRO A 213 13.89 7.00 -8.66
C PRO A 213 12.73 6.43 -7.83
N ARG A 214 12.58 6.89 -6.59
CA ARG A 214 11.51 6.41 -5.70
C ARG A 214 10.13 6.93 -6.08
N VAL A 215 9.15 6.07 -5.85
CA VAL A 215 7.70 6.35 -5.90
C VAL A 215 7.19 6.37 -4.46
N LEU A 216 6.32 7.33 -4.14
CA LEU A 216 5.81 7.51 -2.78
C LEU A 216 4.39 6.96 -2.66
N MET A 217 4.18 6.07 -1.70
CA MET A 217 2.93 5.35 -1.53
C MET A 217 2.42 5.42 -0.10
N LEU A 218 1.11 5.64 0.08
CA LEU A 218 0.42 5.41 1.34
C LEU A 218 -0.13 3.98 1.35
N GLY A 219 0.47 3.12 2.16
CA GLY A 219 0.22 1.68 2.15
C GLY A 219 -0.62 1.17 3.30
N MET A 220 -1.12 -0.05 3.12
CA MET A 220 -1.73 -0.90 4.13
C MET A 220 -1.38 -2.36 3.86
N TYR A 221 -1.29 -3.14 4.93
CA TYR A 221 -1.04 -4.58 4.84
C TYR A 221 -2.22 -5.36 5.41
N GLN A 222 -2.72 -6.34 4.67
CA GLN A 222 -3.82 -7.21 5.11
C GLN A 222 -3.36 -8.67 5.10
N ARG A 223 -3.29 -9.27 6.28
CA ARG A 223 -3.15 -10.71 6.48
C ARG A 223 -4.26 -11.17 7.42
N GLY A 224 -5.43 -11.44 6.83
CA GLY A 224 -6.48 -12.26 7.44
C GLY A 224 -6.02 -13.72 7.48
N ILE A 225 -6.56 -14.53 8.39
CA ILE A 225 -6.35 -15.99 8.35
C ILE A 225 -7.73 -16.62 8.22
N PRO A 226 -8.04 -17.25 7.08
CA PRO A 226 -9.35 -17.82 6.86
C PRO A 226 -9.57 -19.06 7.72
N GLU A 227 -10.84 -19.34 8.02
CA GLU A 227 -11.21 -20.47 8.86
C GLU A 227 -10.73 -21.82 8.28
N SER A 228 -10.69 -21.95 6.96
CA SER A 228 -10.12 -23.11 6.27
C SER A 228 -8.64 -23.31 6.58
N VAL A 229 -7.85 -22.24 6.72
CA VAL A 229 -6.44 -22.29 7.14
C VAL A 229 -6.34 -22.53 8.65
N LYS A 230 -7.17 -21.85 9.48
CA LYS A 230 -7.19 -22.06 10.94
C LYS A 230 -7.50 -23.52 11.31
N LYS A 231 -8.42 -24.17 10.59
CA LYS A 231 -8.80 -25.58 10.74
C LYS A 231 -7.86 -26.55 10.03
N GLY A 232 -6.90 -26.05 9.24
CA GLY A 232 -5.94 -26.87 8.49
C GLY A 232 -6.48 -27.55 7.23
N ALA A 233 -7.70 -27.22 6.80
CA ALA A 233 -8.30 -27.70 5.56
C ALA A 233 -7.63 -27.10 4.31
N SER A 234 -7.09 -25.89 4.41
CA SER A 234 -6.23 -25.27 3.40
C SER A 234 -4.83 -25.03 3.94
N LYS A 235 -3.82 -25.19 3.08
CA LYS A 235 -2.42 -24.81 3.34
C LYS A 235 -1.99 -23.59 2.52
N VAL A 236 -2.90 -22.96 1.80
CA VAL A 236 -2.64 -21.72 1.07
C VAL A 236 -3.31 -20.56 1.79
N LEU A 237 -2.52 -19.53 2.07
CA LEU A 237 -2.96 -18.28 2.67
C LEU A 237 -2.69 -17.15 1.68
N HIS A 238 -3.64 -16.22 1.48
CA HIS A 238 -3.36 -15.00 0.73
C HIS A 238 -3.22 -13.81 1.70
N SER A 239 -2.31 -12.90 1.36
CA SER A 239 -2.15 -11.62 2.02
C SER A 239 -1.95 -10.52 0.99
N PHE A 240 -2.12 -9.27 1.41
CA PHE A 240 -2.14 -8.12 0.49
C PHE A 240 -1.32 -6.97 1.02
N MET A 241 -0.47 -6.40 0.17
CA MET A 241 0.03 -5.05 0.34
C MET A 241 -0.68 -4.18 -0.71
N ALA A 242 -1.52 -3.26 -0.26
CA ALA A 242 -2.17 -2.30 -1.13
C ALA A 242 -1.72 -0.90 -0.79
N GLY A 243 -1.61 -0.02 -1.77
CA GLY A 243 -1.32 1.38 -1.47
C GLY A 243 -1.65 2.36 -2.57
N PHE A 244 -1.85 3.61 -2.16
CA PHE A 244 -2.22 4.72 -3.02
C PHE A 244 -0.99 5.56 -3.37
N LEU A 245 -0.80 5.84 -4.66
CA LEU A 245 0.32 6.66 -5.11
C LEU A 245 0.11 8.13 -4.76
N LEU A 246 0.94 8.63 -3.86
CA LEU A 246 0.96 10.04 -3.47
C LEU A 246 1.85 10.87 -4.40
N ASP A 247 2.97 10.29 -4.86
CA ASP A 247 3.89 10.91 -5.84
C ASP A 247 4.56 9.83 -6.69
N GLY A 248 4.91 10.18 -7.93
CA GLY A 248 5.66 9.32 -8.83
C GLY A 248 4.82 8.54 -9.85
N HIS A 249 3.62 9.00 -10.20
CA HIS A 249 2.74 8.35 -11.18
C HIS A 249 3.43 8.14 -12.55
N HIS A 250 4.16 9.16 -13.06
CA HIS A 250 4.97 8.99 -14.28
C HIS A 250 6.09 7.96 -14.13
N LYS A 251 6.69 7.85 -12.93
CA LYS A 251 7.78 6.90 -12.66
C LYS A 251 7.25 5.48 -12.64
N VAL A 252 6.07 5.23 -12.07
CA VAL A 252 5.43 3.90 -12.08
C VAL A 252 5.19 3.43 -13.51
N ALA A 253 4.60 4.29 -14.35
CA ALA A 253 4.43 4.00 -15.77
C ALA A 253 5.78 3.74 -16.47
N ALA A 254 6.81 4.51 -16.13
CA ALA A 254 8.15 4.34 -16.67
C ALA A 254 8.82 3.02 -16.25
N TYR A 255 8.74 2.63 -14.97
CA TYR A 255 9.22 1.34 -14.46
C TYR A 255 8.53 0.18 -15.18
N ARG A 256 7.20 0.25 -15.31
CA ARG A 256 6.41 -0.76 -16.00
C ARG A 256 6.85 -0.93 -17.46
N ARG A 257 7.12 0.17 -18.18
CA ARG A 257 7.63 0.15 -19.56
C ARG A 257 9.08 -0.32 -19.66
N ALA A 258 9.91 0.02 -18.67
CA ALA A 258 11.30 -0.43 -18.61
C ALA A 258 11.44 -1.92 -18.23
N GLY A 259 10.37 -2.57 -17.77
CA GLY A 259 10.39 -3.99 -17.44
C GLY A 259 11.22 -4.32 -16.20
N VAL A 260 11.42 -3.35 -15.30
CA VAL A 260 12.20 -3.51 -14.07
C VAL A 260 11.35 -3.21 -12.83
N PRO A 261 11.70 -3.74 -11.64
CA PRO A 261 10.93 -3.50 -10.43
C PRO A 261 10.85 -2.01 -10.09
N ALA A 262 9.64 -1.52 -9.85
CA ALA A 262 9.40 -0.17 -9.35
C ALA A 262 9.78 -0.09 -7.88
N LYS A 263 10.53 0.97 -7.50
CA LYS A 263 11.03 1.18 -6.14
C LYS A 263 10.08 2.11 -5.39
N PHE A 264 9.50 1.60 -4.31
CA PHE A 264 8.52 2.32 -3.50
C PHE A 264 9.10 2.68 -2.14
N LEU A 265 8.95 3.95 -1.76
CA LEU A 265 9.02 4.42 -0.38
C LEU A 265 7.58 4.43 0.15
N VAL A 266 7.31 3.58 1.12
CA VAL A 266 5.96 3.33 1.62
C VAL A 266 5.80 3.96 2.98
N ILE A 267 4.77 4.79 3.16
CA ILE A 267 4.25 5.21 4.46
C ILE A 267 3.06 4.31 4.73
N LEU A 268 3.24 3.26 5.52
CA LEU A 268 2.18 2.32 5.85
C LEU A 268 1.44 2.76 7.11
N SER A 269 0.11 2.69 7.09
CA SER A 269 -0.74 2.96 8.24
C SER A 269 -1.07 1.65 8.97
N PRO A 270 -0.53 1.41 10.19
CA PRO A 270 -0.90 0.25 11.01
C PRO A 270 -2.38 0.27 11.38
N LYS A 271 -2.99 1.46 11.57
CA LYS A 271 -4.44 1.61 11.78
C LYS A 271 -5.27 1.00 10.64
N ALA A 272 -4.76 1.08 9.42
CA ALA A 272 -5.37 0.50 8.24
C ALA A 272 -4.89 -0.93 7.96
N SER A 273 -3.99 -1.50 8.75
CA SER A 273 -3.37 -2.79 8.48
C SER A 273 -3.85 -3.86 9.46
N LYS A 274 -3.91 -5.10 9.00
CA LYS A 274 -4.19 -6.29 9.81
C LYS A 274 -3.06 -7.29 9.61
N TYR A 275 -2.57 -7.84 10.73
CA TYR A 275 -1.59 -8.92 10.71
C TYR A 275 -1.97 -9.96 11.75
N HIS A 276 -2.78 -10.94 11.37
CA HIS A 276 -3.09 -12.06 12.25
C HIS A 276 -1.93 -13.05 12.27
N LEU A 277 -1.66 -13.62 13.43
CA LEU A 277 -0.63 -14.63 13.62
C LEU A 277 -1.23 -16.03 13.40
N LEU A 278 -0.50 -16.88 12.70
CA LEU A 278 -0.74 -18.32 12.71
C LEU A 278 -0.55 -18.84 14.14
N LYS A 279 -1.17 -19.97 14.46
CA LYS A 279 -1.23 -20.51 15.83
C LYS A 279 0.16 -20.73 16.45
N GLU A 280 1.13 -21.04 15.59
CA GLU A 280 2.52 -21.36 15.92
C GLU A 280 3.42 -20.11 15.93
N GLU A 281 2.96 -18.99 15.39
CA GLU A 281 3.70 -17.73 15.42
C GLU A 281 3.58 -17.07 16.80
N SER A 282 4.71 -16.93 17.48
CA SER A 282 4.80 -16.25 18.79
C SER A 282 5.05 -14.75 18.66
N GLY A 283 4.82 -14.00 19.75
CA GLY A 283 5.12 -12.57 19.85
C GLY A 283 3.91 -11.67 19.59
N LYS A 284 4.16 -10.37 19.42
CA LYS A 284 3.10 -9.39 19.13
C LYS A 284 2.90 -9.27 17.63
N ALA A 285 1.65 -9.27 17.17
CA ALA A 285 1.28 -9.07 15.77
C ALA A 285 1.99 -7.89 15.11
N GLN A 286 2.06 -6.75 15.81
CA GLN A 286 2.74 -5.55 15.34
C GLN A 286 4.25 -5.77 15.08
N GLN A 287 4.93 -6.50 15.97
CA GLN A 287 6.35 -6.82 15.79
C GLN A 287 6.55 -7.74 14.59
N ARG A 288 5.68 -8.75 14.41
CA ARG A 288 5.74 -9.64 13.25
C ARG A 288 5.44 -8.93 11.93
N LEU A 289 4.54 -7.95 11.95
CA LEU A 289 4.34 -7.06 10.81
C LEU A 289 5.63 -6.29 10.49
N GLU A 290 6.28 -5.68 11.47
CA GLU A 290 7.53 -4.93 11.27
C GLU A 290 8.66 -5.81 10.73
N GLU A 291 8.81 -7.03 11.28
CA GLU A 291 9.72 -8.05 10.76
C GLU A 291 9.36 -8.44 9.31
N ARG A 292 8.08 -8.70 9.01
CA ARG A 292 7.59 -8.97 7.65
C ARG A 292 7.99 -7.85 6.69
N LEU A 293 7.72 -6.59 7.03
CA LEU A 293 8.04 -5.44 6.18
C LEU A 293 9.55 -5.34 5.92
N SER A 294 10.39 -5.69 6.90
CA SER A 294 11.85 -5.73 6.74
C SER A 294 12.33 -6.79 5.74
N THR A 295 11.51 -7.79 5.43
CA THR A 295 11.80 -8.81 4.40
C THR A 295 11.39 -8.39 3.00
N LEU A 296 10.58 -7.32 2.86
CA LEU A 296 10.11 -6.81 1.56
C LEU A 296 11.15 -5.95 0.84
N LYS A 297 12.42 -6.06 1.24
CA LYS A 297 13.48 -5.16 0.77
C LYS A 297 13.60 -5.16 -0.75
N PRO A 298 14.00 -4.01 -1.32
CA PRO A 298 14.33 -3.92 -2.73
C PRO A 298 15.40 -4.96 -3.10
N VAL A 299 15.11 -5.87 -4.04
CA VAL A 299 16.13 -6.69 -4.71
C VAL A 299 16.93 -5.83 -5.69
#